data_AF-A0A640NY00-F1
#
_entry.id   AF-A0A640NY00-F1
#
_cell.length_a   1.000
_cell.length_b   1.000
_cell.length_c   1.000
_cell.angle_alpha   90.00
_cell.angle_beta   90.00
_cell.angle_gamma   90.00
#
_symmetry.space_group_name_H-M   'P 1'
#
loop_
_entity.id
_entity.type
_entity.pdbx_description
1 polymer ?
#
loop_
_entity_poly.entity_id
_entity_poly.type
_entity_poly.pdbx_seq_one_letter_code
_entity_poly.pdbx_strand_id
1 'polypeptide(L)'
;MIRFKFVLLQIRLTYQDGKQRNVTGMMSINEKKLLELPEAQVLELHKQGFLGAIYAVMMSVGQLNRLVELSNDTENPIRSMQLSAVKPEEAPAEAAPNA
;
A
#
# COMPACT_ATOMS: atom_id res chain seq x y z
N MET A 1 21.04 -1.69 -11.28
CA MET A 1 20.02 -0.91 -10.54
C MET A 1 18.82 -1.81 -10.28
N ILE A 2 18.59 -2.16 -9.01
CA ILE A 2 17.48 -3.03 -8.59
C ILE A 2 16.17 -2.25 -8.77
N ARG A 3 15.32 -2.65 -9.72
CA ARG A 3 13.99 -2.05 -9.89
C ARG A 3 12.99 -2.75 -8.98
N PHE A 4 12.70 -2.14 -7.83
CA PHE A 4 11.60 -2.57 -6.99
C PHE A 4 10.27 -2.37 -7.71
N LYS A 5 9.50 -3.45 -7.80
CA LYS A 5 8.12 -3.40 -8.28
C LYS A 5 7.23 -3.15 -7.06
N PHE A 6 7.09 -1.88 -6.72
CA PHE A 6 6.11 -1.44 -5.73
C PHE A 6 4.69 -1.75 -6.21
N VAL A 7 3.79 -1.95 -5.26
CA VAL A 7 2.34 -2.06 -5.49
C VAL A 7 1.68 -0.82 -4.90
N LEU A 8 0.83 -0.17 -5.71
CA LEU A 8 -0.01 0.93 -5.24
C LEU A 8 -1.19 0.33 -4.47
N LEU A 9 -1.41 0.82 -3.26
CA LEU A 9 -2.50 0.40 -2.38
C LEU A 9 -3.57 1.49 -2.34
N GLN A 10 -4.82 1.05 -2.28
CA GLN A 10 -5.98 1.87 -2.00
C GLN A 10 -6.70 1.32 -0.78
N ILE A 11 -7.12 2.22 0.10
CA ILE A 11 -7.94 1.90 1.25
C ILE A 11 -9.30 2.57 1.07
N ARG A 12 -10.37 1.78 1.11
CA ARG A 12 -11.73 2.28 1.24
C ARG A 12 -12.11 2.28 2.72
N LEU A 13 -12.50 3.44 3.23
CA LEU A 13 -13.00 3.61 4.59
C LEU A 13 -14.50 3.87 4.54
N THR A 14 -15.23 3.27 5.45
CA THR A 14 -16.61 3.67 5.78
C THR A 14 -16.65 4.05 7.26
N TYR A 15 -17.10 5.27 7.54
CA TYR A 15 -17.22 5.80 8.89
C TYR A 15 -18.55 5.42 9.53
N GLN A 16 -18.68 5.65 10.84
CA GLN A 16 -19.90 5.35 11.59
C GLN A 16 -21.12 6.14 11.08
N ASP A 17 -20.92 7.38 10.65
CA ASP A 17 -21.96 8.22 10.03
C ASP A 17 -22.34 7.81 8.60
N GLY A 18 -21.74 6.73 8.07
CA GLY A 18 -22.00 6.20 6.73
C GLY A 18 -21.21 6.90 5.63
N LYS A 19 -20.44 7.95 5.92
CA LYS A 19 -19.57 8.57 4.93
C LYS A 19 -18.48 7.60 4.48
N GLN A 20 -18.12 7.68 3.21
CA GLN A 20 -17.03 6.90 2.64
C GLN A 20 -15.87 7.81 2.24
N ARG A 21 -14.65 7.30 2.40
CA ARG A 21 -13.42 7.97 1.96
C ARG A 21 -12.48 6.95 1.33
N ASN A 22 -11.96 7.27 0.15
CA ASN A 22 -10.84 6.55 -0.44
C ASN A 22 -9.54 7.23 -0.03
N VAL A 23 -8.60 6.45 0.49
CA VAL A 23 -7.21 6.86 0.74
C VAL A 23 -6.36 6.21 -0.33
N THR A 24 -5.67 7.04 -1.10
CA THR A 24 -4.81 6.64 -2.23
C THR A 24 -3.38 7.15 -2.00
N GLY A 25 -2.45 6.73 -2.85
CA GLY A 25 -1.05 7.19 -2.81
C GLY A 25 -0.12 6.38 -1.89
N MET A 26 -0.64 5.36 -1.21
CA MET A 26 0.18 4.44 -0.42
C MET A 26 0.87 3.41 -1.32
N MET A 27 2.15 3.16 -1.10
CA MET A 27 2.89 2.10 -1.78
C MET A 27 3.35 1.03 -0.80
N SER A 28 3.41 -0.22 -1.26
CA SER A 28 4.07 -1.32 -0.54
C SER A 28 4.89 -2.17 -1.52
N ILE A 29 5.53 -3.21 -1.02
CA ILE A 29 6.37 -4.12 -1.81
C ILE A 29 5.50 -5.27 -2.33
N ASN A 30 5.67 -5.62 -3.60
CA ASN A 30 5.08 -6.84 -4.13
C ASN A 30 5.90 -8.06 -3.69
N GLU A 31 5.38 -8.81 -2.73
CA GLU A 31 6.06 -9.98 -2.14
C GLU A 31 6.44 -11.03 -3.19
N LYS A 32 5.52 -11.38 -4.10
CA LYS A 32 5.80 -12.38 -5.15
C LYS A 32 7.03 -12.00 -5.97
N LYS A 33 7.12 -10.73 -6.38
CA LYS A 33 8.25 -10.23 -7.17
C LYS A 33 9.54 -10.10 -6.36
N LEU A 34 9.45 -9.92 -5.04
CA LEU A 34 10.60 -9.98 -4.14
C LEU A 34 11.15 -11.41 -4.06
N LEU A 35 10.28 -12.42 -3.96
CA LEU A 35 10.67 -13.83 -3.90
C LEU A 35 11.20 -14.36 -5.24
N GLU A 36 10.81 -13.77 -6.35
CA GLU A 36 11.31 -14.08 -7.70
C GLU A 36 12.69 -13.46 -7.99
N LEU A 37 13.29 -12.71 -7.06
CA LEU A 37 14.59 -12.09 -7.28
C LEU A 37 15.70 -13.16 -7.40
N PRO A 38 16.66 -12.96 -8.32
CA PRO A 38 17.87 -13.78 -8.38
C PRO A 38 18.67 -13.72 -7.08
N GLU A 39 19.31 -14.83 -6.70
CA GLU A 39 20.11 -14.95 -5.47
C GLU A 39 21.14 -13.84 -5.30
N ALA A 40 21.83 -13.46 -6.39
CA ALA A 40 22.83 -12.39 -6.36
C ALA A 40 22.25 -11.04 -5.91
N GLN A 41 21.02 -10.72 -6.33
CA GLN A 41 20.33 -9.49 -5.92
C GLN A 41 19.85 -9.57 -4.48
N VAL A 42 19.35 -10.73 -4.04
CA VAL A 42 18.96 -10.94 -2.64
C VAL A 42 20.18 -10.77 -1.71
N LEU A 43 21.34 -11.32 -2.11
CA LEU A 43 22.58 -11.17 -1.35
C LEU A 43 23.05 -9.71 -1.29
N GLU A 44 22.92 -8.95 -2.38
CA GLU A 44 23.22 -7.53 -2.40
C GLU A 44 22.32 -6.75 -1.44
N LEU A 45 21.01 -7.01 -1.46
CA LEU A 45 20.03 -6.38 -0.57
C LEU A 45 20.31 -6.68 0.91
N HIS A 46 20.73 -7.91 1.21
CA HIS A 46 21.13 -8.29 2.56
C HIS A 46 22.40 -7.55 3.01
N LYS A 47 23.44 -7.53 2.16
CA LYS A 47 24.71 -6.84 2.46
C LYS A 47 24.54 -5.33 2.63
N GLN A 48 23.60 -4.73 1.91
CA GLN A 48 23.27 -3.31 2.01
C GLN A 48 22.29 -3.00 3.17
N GLY A 49 21.79 -4.02 3.88
CA GLY A 49 20.84 -3.85 4.98
C GLY A 49 19.40 -3.54 4.55
N PHE A 50 19.11 -3.52 3.24
CA PHE A 50 17.78 -3.17 2.73
C PHE A 50 16.75 -4.28 2.92
N LEU A 51 17.17 -5.53 3.06
CA LEU A 51 16.24 -6.65 3.20
C LEU A 51 15.33 -6.50 4.44
N GLY A 52 15.89 -6.03 5.57
CA GLY A 52 15.10 -5.73 6.77
C GLY A 52 14.09 -4.60 6.56
N ALA A 53 14.49 -3.52 5.89
CA ALA A 53 13.61 -2.39 5.58
C ALA A 53 12.45 -2.80 4.65
N ILE A 54 12.70 -3.67 3.68
CA ILE A 54 11.69 -4.22 2.77
C ILE A 54 10.61 -4.98 3.57
N TYR A 55 11.03 -5.88 4.47
CA TYR A 55 10.09 -6.60 5.33
C TYR A 55 9.34 -5.67 6.28
N ALA A 56 10.00 -4.64 6.82
CA ALA A 56 9.35 -3.63 7.65
C ALA A 56 8.24 -2.88 6.90
N VAL A 57 8.47 -2.48 5.64
CA VAL A 57 7.44 -1.86 4.80
C VAL A 57 6.25 -2.79 4.58
N MET A 58 6.49 -4.08 4.28
CA MET A 58 5.39 -5.04 4.12
C MET A 58 4.59 -5.22 5.42
N MET A 59 5.26 -5.35 6.56
CA MET A 59 4.61 -5.50 7.87
C MET A 59 3.87 -4.23 8.32
N SER A 60 4.33 -3.04 7.90
CA SER A 60 3.70 -1.76 8.28
C SER A 60 2.22 -1.67 7.89
N VAL A 61 1.79 -2.38 6.84
CA VAL A 61 0.38 -2.45 6.41
C VAL A 61 -0.51 -3.03 7.51
N GLY A 62 0.02 -3.92 8.36
CA GLY A 62 -0.72 -4.46 9.51
C GLY A 62 -1.09 -3.41 10.55
N GLN A 63 -0.38 -2.26 10.60
CA GLN A 63 -0.70 -1.15 11.52
C GLN A 63 -2.02 -0.47 11.17
N LEU A 64 -2.58 -0.70 9.98
CA LEU A 64 -3.90 -0.20 9.62
C LEU A 64 -5.01 -0.71 10.56
N ASN A 65 -4.89 -1.95 11.05
CA ASN A 65 -5.83 -2.47 12.05
C ASN A 65 -5.78 -1.66 13.35
N ARG A 66 -4.57 -1.30 13.79
CA ARG A 66 -4.39 -0.46 14.97
C ARG A 66 -5.00 0.93 14.78
N LEU A 67 -4.93 1.50 13.57
CA LEU A 67 -5.59 2.77 13.26
C LEU A 67 -7.12 2.66 13.33
N VAL A 68 -7.72 1.52 12.94
CA VAL A 68 -9.15 1.28 13.12
C VAL A 68 -9.51 1.26 14.60
N GLU A 69 -8.74 0.54 15.42
CA GLU A 69 -8.95 0.52 16.88
C GLU A 69 -8.86 1.91 17.51
N LEU A 70 -7.81 2.67 17.18
CA LEU A 70 -7.61 4.03 17.68
C LEU A 70 -8.72 4.99 17.21
N SER A 71 -9.35 4.73 16.07
CA SER A 71 -10.46 5.56 15.59
C SER A 71 -11.71 5.48 16.47
N ASN A 72 -11.85 4.45 17.31
CA ASN A 72 -13.00 4.28 18.20
C ASN A 72 -13.11 5.40 19.23
N ASP A 73 -12.00 6.06 19.57
CA ASP A 73 -11.96 7.16 20.54
C ASP A 73 -12.18 8.54 19.88
N THR A 74 -12.52 8.57 18.58
CA THR A 74 -12.77 9.81 17.81
C THR A 74 -14.26 10.09 17.66
N GLU A 75 -14.61 11.32 17.26
CA GLU A 75 -16.02 11.71 17.04
C GLU A 75 -16.72 10.93 15.92
N ASN A 76 -15.97 10.40 14.94
CA ASN A 76 -16.52 9.60 13.85
C ASN A 76 -15.61 8.40 13.54
N PRO A 77 -15.76 7.29 14.28
CA PRO A 77 -14.96 6.08 14.13
C PRO A 77 -15.05 5.44 12.75
N ILE A 78 -14.01 4.66 12.40
CA ILE A 78 -13.98 3.84 11.20
C ILE A 78 -14.77 2.56 11.47
N ARG A 79 -15.87 2.36 10.73
CA ARG A 79 -16.73 1.16 10.84
C ARG A 79 -16.24 0.01 9.99
N SER A 80 -15.69 0.28 8.81
CA SER A 80 -15.07 -0.74 7.97
C SER A 80 -13.91 -0.18 7.16
N MET A 81 -12.92 -1.02 6.91
CA MET A 81 -11.76 -0.73 6.09
C MET A 81 -11.57 -1.88 5.09
N GLN A 82 -11.47 -1.55 3.81
CA GLN A 82 -11.09 -2.50 2.76
C GLN A 82 -9.80 -2.05 2.09
N LEU A 83 -8.77 -2.89 2.16
CA LEU A 83 -7.49 -2.68 1.49
C LEU A 83 -7.46 -3.45 0.18
N SER A 84 -7.07 -2.79 -0.91
CA SER A 84 -6.91 -3.39 -2.23
C SER A 84 -5.65 -2.88 -2.93
N ALA A 85 -5.03 -3.72 -3.75
CA ALA A 85 -4.00 -3.28 -4.69
C ALA A 85 -4.67 -2.61 -5.91
N VAL A 86 -4.21 -1.41 -6.26
CA VAL A 86 -4.64 -0.72 -7.48
C VAL A 86 -3.94 -1.40 -8.66
N LYS A 87 -4.73 -2.01 -9.56
CA LYS A 87 -4.20 -2.44 -10.87
C LYS A 87 -3.99 -1.19 -11.73
N PRO A 88 -2.85 -1.05 -12.43
CA PRO A 88 -2.56 0.11 -13.28
C PRO A 88 -3.52 0.35 -14.46
N GLU A 89 -4.63 -0.39 -14.59
CA GLU A 89 -5.46 -0.41 -15.79
C GLU A 89 -6.69 0.50 -15.74
N GLU A 90 -6.88 1.27 -14.66
CA GLU A 90 -7.94 2.29 -14.58
C GLU A 90 -7.39 3.58 -13.94
N ALA A 91 -6.35 4.15 -14.55
CA ALA A 91 -6.22 5.61 -14.52
C ALA A 91 -7.15 6.14 -15.61
N PRO A 92 -8.25 6.87 -15.29
CA PRO A 92 -9.01 7.53 -16.33
C PRO A 92 -8.07 8.44 -17.10
N ALA A 93 -8.01 8.22 -18.41
CA ALA A 93 -7.27 9.06 -19.33
C ALA A 93 -7.60 10.52 -19.02
N GLU A 94 -6.56 11.28 -18.65
CA GLU A 94 -6.59 12.73 -18.72
C GLU A 94 -7.26 13.11 -20.04
N ALA A 95 -8.42 13.74 -19.94
CA ALA A 95 -9.08 14.36 -21.08
C ALA A 95 -8.09 15.39 -21.65
N ALA A 96 -7.43 15.03 -22.74
CA ALA A 96 -6.63 15.95 -23.52
C ALA A 96 -7.52 17.15 -23.89
N PRO A 97 -7.02 18.40 -23.73
CA PRO A 97 -7.77 19.56 -24.14
C PRO A 97 -7.96 19.49 -25.65
N ASN A 98 -9.21 19.58 -26.09
CA ASN A 98 -9.57 19.71 -27.50
C ASN A 98 -8.80 20.90 -28.10
N ALA A 99 -8.06 20.66 -29.18
CA ALA A 99 -7.51 21.68 -30.07
C ALA A 99 -8.09 21.46 -31.47
#